data_AF-A0A5N5UKL0-F1
#
_entry.id   AF-A0A5N5UKL0-F1
#
_cell.length_a   1.000
_cell.length_b   1.000
_cell.length_c   1.000
_cell.angle_alpha   90.00
_cell.angle_beta   90.00
_cell.angle_gamma   90.00
#
_symmetry.space_group_name_H-M   'P 1'
#
loop_
_entity.id
_entity.type
_entity.pdbx_description
1 polymer ?
#
loop_
_entity_poly.entity_id
_entity_poly.type
_entity_poly.pdbx_seq_one_letter_code
_entity_poly.pdbx_strand_id
1 'polypeptide(L)'
;MSRSSDRGQTDPLVALVAVAAVGLSLSAYGGLLGDALAPTTPSPAPTLDSVTDDIAPAGVADPEHLPTLSVGEATHVSLAVRGRSWSVGPTPPEGGTRHARQRLPIRRANGTVDAGRIRVTVW
;
A
#
# COMPACT_ATOMS: atom_id res chain seq x y z
N MET A 1 47.05 -42.20 14.65
CA MET A 1 45.73 -41.84 14.10
C MET A 1 45.74 -40.35 13.82
N SER A 2 45.96 -39.95 12.57
CA SER A 2 45.98 -38.53 12.18
C SER A 2 44.55 -38.06 11.98
N ARG A 3 44.08 -37.16 12.84
CA ARG A 3 42.75 -36.56 12.72
C ARG A 3 42.88 -35.39 11.75
N SER A 4 42.44 -35.59 10.52
CA SER A 4 42.21 -34.50 9.57
C SER A 4 40.99 -33.71 10.05
N SER A 5 41.23 -32.67 10.85
CA SER A 5 40.19 -31.76 11.36
C SER A 5 40.07 -30.47 10.53
N ASP A 6 40.49 -30.52 9.27
CA ASP A 6 40.58 -29.34 8.38
C ASP A 6 39.40 -29.25 7.40
N ARG A 7 38.29 -29.93 7.72
CA ARG A 7 37.03 -29.86 6.97
C ARG A 7 35.91 -29.50 7.94
N GLY A 8 35.49 -28.24 7.95
CA GLY A 8 34.21 -27.89 8.57
C GLY A 8 34.07 -26.45 9.04
N GLN A 9 35.17 -25.73 9.25
CA GLN A 9 35.09 -24.31 9.58
C GLN A 9 35.28 -23.51 8.29
N THR A 10 34.19 -23.37 7.52
CA THR A 10 34.11 -22.20 6.63
C THR A 10 34.44 -20.98 7.49
N ASP A 11 35.43 -20.20 7.07
CA ASP A 11 35.78 -18.94 7.74
C ASP A 11 34.46 -18.18 8.00
N PRO A 12 34.15 -17.82 9.25
CA PRO A 12 32.93 -17.10 9.58
C PRO A 12 32.67 -15.91 8.66
N LEU A 13 33.74 -15.26 8.18
CA LEU A 13 33.67 -14.17 7.21
C LEU A 13 33.13 -14.65 5.85
N VAL A 14 33.62 -15.79 5.34
CA VAL A 14 33.13 -16.39 4.08
C VAL A 14 31.65 -16.75 4.19
N ALA A 15 31.23 -17.31 5.33
CA ALA A 15 29.82 -17.59 5.57
C ALA A 15 28.97 -16.30 5.56
N LEU A 16 29.43 -15.24 6.23
CA LEU A 16 28.74 -13.95 6.24
C LEU A 16 28.67 -13.31 4.85
N VAL A 17 29.74 -13.39 4.06
CA VAL A 17 29.77 -12.90 2.67
C VAL A 17 28.79 -13.68 1.81
N ALA A 18 28.72 -15.00 1.95
CA ALA A 18 27.77 -15.82 1.23
C ALA A 18 26.31 -15.45 1.57
N VAL A 19 26.00 -15.29 2.86
CA VAL A 19 24.65 -14.87 3.29
C VAL A 19 24.31 -13.46 2.78
N ALA A 20 25.25 -12.51 2.85
CA ALA A 20 25.06 -11.17 2.32
C ALA A 20 24.82 -11.19 0.80
N ALA A 21 25.59 -11.98 0.05
CA ALA A 21 25.40 -12.14 -1.39
C ALA A 21 24.03 -12.74 -1.75
N VAL A 22 23.58 -13.75 -1.00
CA VAL A 22 22.25 -14.34 -1.17
C VAL A 22 21.15 -13.33 -0.81
N GLY A 23 21.29 -12.60 0.29
CA GLY A 23 20.33 -11.59 0.72
C GLY A 23 20.19 -10.43 -0.26
N LEU A 24 21.31 -9.96 -0.81
CA LEU A 24 21.33 -8.94 -1.87
C LEU A 24 20.70 -9.46 -3.15
N SER A 25 21.01 -10.70 -3.55
CA SER A 25 20.44 -11.33 -4.75
C SER A 25 18.92 -11.50 -4.61
N LEU A 26 18.43 -11.93 -3.44
CA LEU A 26 17.00 -12.10 -3.20
C LEU A 26 16.27 -10.76 -3.12
N SER A 27 16.89 -9.74 -2.52
CA SER A 27 16.34 -8.38 -2.49
C SER A 27 16.25 -7.78 -3.89
N ALA A 28 17.30 -7.93 -4.71
CA ALA A 28 17.31 -7.48 -6.09
C ALA A 28 16.27 -8.23 -6.94
N TYR A 29 16.16 -9.55 -6.76
CA TYR A 29 15.15 -10.36 -7.43
C TYR A 29 13.74 -9.93 -7.02
N GLY A 30 13.49 -9.73 -5.73
CA GLY A 30 12.21 -9.26 -5.21
C GLY A 30 11.83 -7.87 -5.76
N GLY A 31 12.80 -6.96 -5.87
CA GLY A 31 12.60 -5.64 -6.48
C GLY A 31 12.23 -5.73 -7.96
N LEU A 32 12.99 -6.50 -8.75
CA LEU A 32 12.70 -6.74 -10.17
C LEU A 32 11.36 -7.44 -10.38
N LEU A 33 11.03 -8.41 -9.53
CA LEU A 33 9.77 -9.14 -9.61
C LEU A 33 8.59 -8.24 -9.23
N GLY A 34 8.76 -7.37 -8.24
CA GLY A 34 7.77 -6.37 -7.87
C GLY A 34 7.47 -5.39 -9.00
N ASP A 35 8.51 -4.93 -9.71
CA ASP A 35 8.38 -4.06 -10.88
C ASP A 35 7.74 -4.80 -12.07
N ALA A 36 8.16 -6.05 -12.33
CA ALA A 36 7.63 -6.86 -13.42
C ALA A 36 6.16 -7.29 -13.22
N LEU A 37 5.74 -7.47 -11.96
CA LEU A 37 4.36 -7.82 -11.60
C LEU A 37 3.49 -6.59 -11.30
N ALA A 38 4.05 -5.38 -11.33
CA ALA A 38 3.28 -4.17 -11.09
C ALA A 38 2.15 -4.08 -12.12
N PRO A 39 0.88 -4.06 -11.68
CA PRO A 39 -0.23 -4.05 -12.62
C PRO A 39 -0.23 -2.73 -13.38
N THR A 40 -0.43 -2.80 -14.71
CA THR A 40 -0.50 -1.61 -15.58
C THR A 40 -1.64 -0.67 -15.18
N THR A 41 -2.70 -1.23 -14.58
CA THR A 41 -3.82 -0.49 -13.98
C THR A 41 -3.93 -0.90 -12.52
N PRO A 42 -3.88 0.05 -11.55
CA PRO A 42 -4.02 -0.27 -10.14
C PRO A 42 -5.35 -1.00 -9.89
N SER A 43 -5.33 -2.00 -9.00
CA SER A 43 -6.54 -2.73 -8.64
C SER A 43 -7.30 -1.95 -7.56
N PRO A 44 -8.61 -1.71 -7.72
CA PRO A 44 -9.34 -0.80 -6.83
C PRO A 44 -9.46 -1.31 -5.39
N ALA A 45 -9.49 -2.63 -5.16
CA ALA A 45 -9.62 -3.22 -3.82
C ALA A 45 -8.36 -3.00 -2.95
N PRO A 46 -7.14 -3.40 -3.36
CA PRO A 46 -5.95 -3.13 -2.57
C PRO A 46 -5.68 -1.63 -2.41
N THR A 47 -5.98 -0.81 -3.42
CA THR A 47 -5.88 0.66 -3.28
C THR A 47 -6.87 1.20 -2.25
N LEU A 48 -8.09 0.64 -2.17
CA LEU A 48 -9.07 0.99 -1.14
C LEU A 48 -8.55 0.64 0.27
N ASP A 49 -7.93 -0.53 0.43
CA ASP A 49 -7.39 -0.99 1.71
C ASP A 49 -6.25 -0.08 2.15
N SER A 50 -5.26 0.19 1.29
CA SER A 50 -4.13 1.08 1.59
C SER A 50 -4.60 2.50 1.94
N VAL A 51 -5.52 3.07 1.15
CA VAL A 51 -6.07 4.39 1.43
C VAL A 51 -6.84 4.40 2.76
N THR A 52 -7.55 3.32 3.08
CA THR A 52 -8.30 3.21 4.34
C THR A 52 -7.35 3.16 5.54
N ASP A 53 -6.25 2.41 5.44
CA ASP A 53 -5.23 2.35 6.49
C ASP A 53 -4.58 3.73 6.74
N ASP A 54 -4.34 4.51 5.69
CA ASP A 54 -3.75 5.84 5.80
C ASP A 54 -4.71 6.87 6.42
N ILE A 55 -5.99 6.89 6.02
CA ILE A 55 -6.94 7.89 6.53
C ILE A 55 -7.57 7.50 7.87
N ALA A 56 -7.59 6.20 8.20
CA ALA A 56 -8.23 5.64 9.38
C ALA A 56 -7.29 4.74 10.20
N PRO A 57 -6.10 5.20 10.61
CA PRO A 57 -5.13 4.38 11.36
C PRO A 57 -5.66 3.91 12.72
N ALA A 58 -6.61 4.64 13.31
CA ALA A 58 -7.30 4.27 14.55
C ALA A 58 -8.70 3.67 14.30
N GLY A 59 -9.00 3.25 13.06
CA GLY A 59 -10.31 2.71 12.66
C GLY A 59 -11.40 3.77 12.42
N VAL A 60 -11.08 5.07 12.56
CA VAL A 60 -11.97 6.19 12.25
C VAL A 60 -11.29 7.09 11.23
N ALA A 61 -11.93 7.30 10.09
CA ALA A 61 -11.39 8.17 9.05
C ALA A 61 -11.47 9.63 9.44
N ASP A 62 -10.40 10.37 9.21
CA ASP A 62 -10.39 11.82 9.31
C ASP A 62 -10.33 12.46 7.91
N PRO A 63 -11.35 13.23 7.50
CA PRO A 63 -11.34 13.93 6.22
C PRO A 63 -10.18 14.91 6.05
N GLU A 64 -9.58 15.39 7.13
CA GLU A 64 -8.45 16.35 7.08
C GLU A 64 -7.15 15.71 6.58
N HIS A 65 -7.00 14.38 6.66
CA HIS A 65 -5.88 13.64 6.08
C HIS A 65 -6.08 13.31 4.59
N LEU A 66 -7.29 13.50 4.07
CA LEU A 66 -7.60 13.17 2.67
C LEU A 66 -6.78 13.99 1.66
N PRO A 67 -6.51 15.30 1.86
CA PRO A 67 -5.64 16.10 0.99
C PRO A 67 -4.15 15.75 1.09
N THR A 68 -3.71 15.09 2.16
CA THR A 68 -2.31 14.69 2.35
C THR A 68 -1.96 13.38 1.65
N LEU A 69 -2.97 12.64 1.17
CA LEU A 69 -2.76 11.41 0.40
C LEU A 69 -2.09 11.72 -0.93
N SER A 70 -0.98 11.04 -1.20
CA SER A 70 -0.39 11.00 -2.54
C SER A 70 -1.09 9.93 -3.36
N VAL A 71 -1.94 10.36 -4.29
CA VAL A 71 -2.65 9.48 -5.22
C VAL A 71 -2.05 9.58 -6.63
N GLY A 72 -1.95 8.45 -7.32
CA GLY A 72 -1.43 8.43 -8.69
C GLY A 72 -2.37 9.10 -9.70
N GLU A 73 -1.85 9.40 -10.90
CA GLU A 73 -2.59 10.08 -11.98
C GLU A 73 -3.82 9.30 -12.48
N ALA A 74 -3.87 8.00 -12.22
CA ALA A 74 -4.96 7.13 -12.62
C ALA A 74 -5.84 6.70 -11.43
N THR A 75 -5.86 7.48 -10.34
CA THR A 75 -6.59 7.16 -9.11
C THR A 75 -7.36 8.36 -8.57
N HIS A 76 -8.64 8.15 -8.29
CA HIS A 76 -9.52 9.11 -7.65
C HIS A 76 -10.11 8.50 -6.37
N VAL A 77 -9.96 9.21 -5.26
CA VAL A 77 -10.50 8.81 -3.97
C VAL A 77 -11.58 9.80 -3.56
N SER A 78 -12.72 9.29 -3.12
CA SER A 78 -13.82 10.10 -2.62
C SER A 78 -14.35 9.54 -1.31
N LEU A 79 -14.59 10.43 -0.35
CA LEU A 79 -15.16 10.15 0.95
C LEU A 79 -16.49 10.88 1.07
N ALA A 80 -17.56 10.23 1.54
CA ALA A 80 -18.87 10.83 1.67
C ALA A 80 -19.55 10.45 2.99
N VAL A 81 -20.08 11.45 3.70
CA VAL A 81 -20.83 11.29 4.95
C VAL A 81 -21.93 12.34 5.09
N ARG A 82 -23.19 11.90 5.23
CA ARG A 82 -24.38 12.75 5.45
C ARG A 82 -24.38 14.03 4.59
N GLY A 83 -24.34 13.86 3.27
CA GLY A 83 -24.41 14.96 2.30
C GLY A 83 -23.14 15.81 2.14
N ARG A 84 -22.08 15.53 2.92
CA ARG A 84 -20.75 16.10 2.71
C ARG A 84 -19.87 15.11 1.96
N SER A 85 -19.08 15.62 1.03
CA SER A 85 -18.12 14.82 0.27
C SER A 85 -16.78 15.53 0.17
N TRP A 86 -15.72 14.74 0.21
CA TRP A 86 -14.35 15.17 -0.03
C TRP A 86 -13.74 14.25 -1.08
N SER A 87 -12.82 14.76 -1.87
CA SER A 87 -12.15 13.98 -2.91
C SER A 87 -10.73 14.44 -3.11
N VAL A 88 -9.86 13.51 -3.53
CA VAL A 88 -8.48 13.76 -3.91
C VAL A 88 -8.15 12.97 -5.18
N GLY A 89 -7.30 13.56 -6.02
CA GLY A 89 -6.90 13.00 -7.30
C GLY A 89 -7.68 13.55 -8.50
N PRO A 90 -7.23 13.22 -9.73
CA PRO A 90 -7.84 13.66 -10.97
C PRO A 90 -9.30 13.20 -11.12
N THR A 91 -10.04 13.87 -11.99
CA THR A 91 -11.43 13.49 -12.30
C THR A 91 -11.42 12.21 -13.16
N PRO A 92 -12.17 11.16 -12.79
CA PRO A 92 -12.20 9.93 -13.57
C PRO A 92 -12.71 10.15 -15.00
N PRO A 93 -12.16 9.45 -16.01
CA PRO A 93 -12.73 9.44 -17.36
C PRO A 93 -14.12 8.79 -17.37
N GLU A 94 -14.93 9.11 -18.38
CA GLU A 94 -16.33 8.64 -18.48
C GLU A 94 -16.46 7.11 -18.65
N GLY A 95 -15.40 6.42 -19.08
CA GLY A 95 -15.38 4.97 -19.31
C GLY A 95 -14.06 4.31 -18.92
N GLY A 96 -14.06 2.98 -18.85
CA GLY A 96 -12.87 2.19 -18.50
C GLY A 96 -12.51 2.19 -17.02
N THR A 97 -13.30 2.83 -16.16
CA THR A 97 -13.00 2.93 -14.73
C THR A 97 -13.41 1.67 -13.96
N ARG A 98 -12.59 1.28 -13.00
CA ARG A 98 -12.88 0.27 -11.98
C ARG A 98 -12.99 0.94 -10.63
N HIS A 99 -13.82 0.43 -9.75
CA HIS A 99 -14.03 1.07 -8.45
C HIS A 99 -14.32 0.06 -7.35
N ALA A 100 -13.91 0.42 -6.14
CA ALA A 100 -14.23 -0.30 -4.91
C ALA A 100 -14.77 0.69 -3.88
N ARG A 101 -15.60 0.19 -2.97
CA ARG A 101 -16.30 1.01 -1.98
C ARG A 101 -16.41 0.27 -0.66
N GLN A 102 -16.26 1.01 0.43
CA GLN A 102 -16.36 0.47 1.78
C GLN A 102 -17.07 1.47 2.71
N ARG A 103 -17.75 0.92 3.72
CA ARG A 103 -18.33 1.71 4.80
C ARG A 103 -17.33 1.81 5.94
N LEU A 104 -17.19 2.99 6.51
CA LEU A 104 -16.33 3.23 7.66
C LEU A 104 -16.87 4.40 8.49
N PRO A 105 -16.55 4.46 9.78
CA PRO A 105 -16.82 5.63 10.61
C PRO A 105 -15.90 6.79 10.18
N ILE A 106 -16.47 7.99 10.10
CA ILE A 106 -15.76 9.22 9.72
C ILE A 106 -15.93 10.26 10.83
N ARG A 107 -14.80 10.82 11.27
CA ARG A 107 -14.74 11.94 12.20
C ARG A 107 -15.23 13.20 11.51
N ARG A 108 -16.09 13.93 12.21
CA ARG A 108 -16.64 15.21 11.78
C ARG A 108 -15.92 16.31 12.55
N ALA A 109 -15.84 17.52 11.98
CA ALA A 109 -15.18 18.68 12.60
C ALA A 109 -15.68 19.05 14.01
N ASN A 110 -16.90 18.63 14.37
CA ASN A 110 -17.49 18.83 15.71
C ASN A 110 -17.15 17.70 16.71
N GLY A 111 -16.20 16.82 16.39
CA GLY A 111 -15.81 15.67 17.23
C GLY A 111 -16.77 14.47 17.17
N THR A 112 -17.86 14.56 16.41
CA THR A 112 -18.80 13.43 16.25
C THR A 112 -18.30 12.41 15.22
N VAL A 113 -18.70 11.15 15.37
CA VAL A 113 -18.36 10.07 14.44
C VAL A 113 -19.64 9.60 13.77
N ASP A 114 -19.66 9.62 12.44
CA ASP A 114 -20.79 9.18 11.63
C ASP A 114 -20.36 8.10 10.65
N ALA A 115 -21.24 7.12 10.40
CA ALA A 115 -21.03 6.15 9.34
C ALA A 115 -21.11 6.84 7.97
N GLY A 116 -20.06 6.68 7.16
CA GLY A 116 -20.07 7.11 5.77
C GLY A 116 -19.47 6.07 4.85
N ARG A 117 -19.01 6.51 3.68
CA ARG A 117 -18.38 5.66 2.68
C ARG A 117 -17.11 6.28 2.14
N ILE A 118 -16.19 5.40 1.79
CA ILE A 118 -15.09 5.70 0.89
C ILE A 118 -15.31 4.96 -0.43
N ARG A 119 -14.93 5.60 -1.52
CA ARG A 119 -14.90 5.02 -2.86
C ARG A 119 -13.56 5.38 -3.50
N VAL A 120 -12.87 4.36 -3.98
CA VAL A 120 -11.69 4.49 -4.83
C VAL A 120 -12.09 4.12 -6.25
N THR A 121 -11.68 4.95 -7.21
CA THR A 121 -11.90 4.76 -8.65
C THR A 121 -10.55 4.83 -9.34
N VAL A 122 -10.25 3.84 -10.18
CA VAL A 122 -8.98 3.68 -10.89
C VAL A 122 -9.25 3.42 -12.37
N TRP A 123 -8.31 3.78 -13.25
CA TRP A 123 -8.42 3.57 -14.70
C TRP A 123 -7.07 3.22 -15.32
#